data_AF-X1C649-F1
#
_entry.id   AF-X1C649-F1
#
_cell.length_a   1.000
_cell.length_b   1.000
_cell.length_c   1.000
_cell.angle_alpha   90.00
_cell.angle_beta   90.00
_cell.angle_gamma   90.00
#
_symmetry.space_group_name_H-M   'P 1'
#
loop_
_entity.id
_entity.type
_entity.pdbx_description
1 polymer ?
#
loop_
_entity_poly.entity_id
_entity_poly.type
_entity_poly.pdbx_seq_one_letter_code
_entity_poly.pdbx_strand_id
1 'polypeptide(L)' 'MGTGVVIDARGYAVTNFHVVDGVHEIEVTLASGRTVAARLISHDR' A
#
# COMPACT_ATOMS: atom_id res chain seq x y z
N MET A 1 -2.67 6.12 8.12
CA MET A 1 -2.10 7.07 7.14
C MET A 1 -0.59 6.88 7.14
N GLY A 2 0.03 6.63 5.99
CA GLY A 2 1.46 6.36 5.88
C GLY A 2 1.94 6.47 4.44
N THR A 3 3.22 6.18 4.21
CA THR A 3 3.83 6.19 2.88
C THR A 3 4.31 4.79 2.51
N GLY A 4 4.52 4.58 1.21
CA GLY A 4 5.08 3.35 0.68
C GLY A 4 5.81 3.61 -0.63
N VAL A 5 6.47 2.59 -1.14
CA VAL A 5 7.23 2.67 -2.39
C VAL A 5 6.77 1.54 -3.31
N VAL A 6 6.48 1.88 -4.57
CA VAL A 6 6.23 0.88 -5.62
C VAL A 6 7.56 0.24 -6.00
N ILE A 7 7.65 -1.08 -5.90
CA ILE A 7 8.87 -1.87 -6.14
C ILE A 7 8.81 -2.66 -7.45
N ASP A 8 7.65 -2.75 -8.08
CA ASP A 8 7.43 -3.51 -9.31
C ASP A 8 6.35 -2.86 -10.18
N ALA A 9 6.55 -2.83 -11.50
CA ALA A 9 5.64 -2.21 -12.47
C ALA A 9 4.25 -2.87 -12.53
N ARG A 10 4.09 -4.09 -12.03
CA ARG A 10 2.79 -4.77 -11.87
C ARG A 10 1.94 -4.16 -10.75
N GLY A 11 2.50 -3.27 -9.93
CA GLY A 11 1.80 -2.56 -8.85
C GLY A 11 2.08 -3.09 -7.45
N TYR A 12 3.15 -3.86 -7.25
CA TYR A 12 3.57 -4.24 -5.90
C TYR A 12 4.25 -3.06 -5.20
N ALA A 13 3.82 -2.79 -3.97
CA ALA A 13 4.36 -1.74 -3.13
C ALA A 13 4.69 -2.28 -1.74
N VAL A 14 5.66 -1.65 -1.08
CA VAL A 14 6.08 -1.95 0.30
C VAL A 14 5.79 -0.73 1.17
N THR A 15 5.31 -1.00 2.39
CA THR A 15 5.11 -0.03 3.46
C THR A 15 5.37 -0.70 4.80
N ASN A 16 5.31 0.05 5.89
CA ASN A 16 5.44 -0.48 7.24
C ASN A 16 4.19 -1.26 7.63
N PHE A 17 4.35 -2.35 8.39
CA PHE A 17 3.23 -3.18 8.82
C PHE A 17 2.14 -2.40 9.58
N HIS A 18 2.52 -1.53 10.52
CA HIS A 18 1.56 -0.72 11.29
C HIS A 18 0.72 0.24 10.44
N VAL A 19 1.09 0.49 9.17
CA VAL A 19 0.30 1.33 8.26
C VAL A 19 -0.91 0.58 7.72
N VAL A 20 -0.80 -0.74 7.59
CA VAL A 20 -1.82 -1.63 7.00
C VAL A 20 -2.47 -2.57 8.02
N ASP A 21 -1.97 -2.59 9.25
CA ASP A 21 -2.51 -3.42 10.33
C ASP A 21 -3.91 -2.93 10.77
N GLY A 22 -4.84 -3.87 10.92
CA GLY A 22 -6.23 -3.60 11.34
C GLY A 22 -7.07 -2.78 10.36
N VAL A 23 -6.59 -2.52 9.14
CA VAL A 23 -7.30 -1.68 8.16
C VAL A 23 -8.25 -2.53 7.31
N HIS A 24 -9.50 -2.07 7.18
CA HIS A 24 -10.53 -2.76 6.37
C HIS A 24 -10.34 -2.55 4.86
N GLU A 25 -9.89 -1.37 4.45
CA GLU A 25 -9.69 -1.00 3.05
C GLU A 25 -8.39 -0.20 2.91
N ILE A 26 -7.61 -0.51 1.87
CA ILE A 26 -6.35 0.19 1.60
C ILE A 26 -6.53 1.03 0.34
N GLU A 27 -6.58 2.35 0.52
CA GLU A 27 -6.51 3.30 -0.59
C GLU A 27 -5.10 3.88 -0.70
N VAL A 28 -4.58 3.93 -1.93
CA VAL A 28 -3.25 4.47 -2.23
C VAL A 28 -3.39 5.62 -3.21
N THR A 29 -2.98 6.81 -2.78
CA THR A 29 -2.80 7.96 -3.66
C THR A 29 -1.41 7.90 -4.29
N LEU A 30 -1.35 7.69 -5.60
CA LEU A 30 -0.10 7.69 -6.36
C LEU A 30 0.46 9.11 -6.48
N ALA A 31 1.76 9.25 -6.76
CA ALA A 31 2.40 10.55 -7.00
C ALA A 31 1.73 11.38 -8.13
N SER A 32 1.06 10.70 -9.07
CA SER A 32 0.24 11.34 -10.11
C SER A 32 -1.04 12.01 -9.60
N GLY A 33 -1.43 11.82 -8.33
CA GLY A 33 -2.71 12.26 -7.74
C GLY A 33 -3.86 11.26 -7.91
N ARG A 34 -3.69 10.20 -8.72
CA ARG A 34 -4.70 9.13 -8.85
C ARG A 34 -4.75 8.25 -7.60
N THR A 35 -5.95 8.05 -7.05
CA THR A 35 -6.21 7.08 -5.98
C THR A 35 -6.62 5.74 -6.56
N VAL A 36 -6.10 4.66 -5.99
CA VAL A 36 -6.45 3.28 -6.36
C VAL A 36 -6.66 2.43 -5.10
N ALA A 37 -7.58 1.48 -5.18
CA ALA A 37 -7.72 0.45 -4.15
C ALA A 37 -6.53 -0.53 -4.24
N ALA A 38 -6.03 -0.94 -3.08
CA ALA A 38 -4.96 -1.92 -2.93
C ALA A 38 -5.39 -3.05 -2.00
N ARG A 39 -4.65 -4.16 -2.05
CA ARG A 39 -4.88 -5.34 -1.20
C ARG A 39 -3.57 -5.76 -0.56
N LEU A 40 -3.62 -6.11 0.72
CA LEU A 40 -2.49 -6.73 1.40
C LEU A 40 -2.18 -8.10 0.77
N ILE A 41 -0.94 -8.26 0.28
CA ILE A 41 -0.47 -9.50 -0.34
C ILE A 41 0.27 -10.38 0.66
N SER A 42 1.18 -9.78 1.43
CA SER A 42 1.98 -10.46 2.46
C SER A 42 2.45 -9.43 3.48
N HIS A 43 2.74 -9.88 4.70
CA HIS A 43 3.45 -9.13 5.72
C HIS A 43 4.39 -10.08 6.47
N ASP A 44 5.42 -9.51 7.08
CA ASP A 44 6.26 -10.21 8.04
C ASP A 44 5.73 -9.98 9.47
N ARG A 45 5.95 -10.93 10.39
CA ARG A 45 5.43 -10.89 11.76
C ARG A 45 6.52 -10.68 12.80
#